data_AF-A0A2P5CIS9-F1
#
_entry.id   AF-A0A2P5CIS9-F1
#
_cell.length_a   1.000
_cell.length_b   1.000
_cell.length_c   1.000
_cell.angle_alpha   90.00
_cell.angle_beta   90.00
_cell.angle_gamma   90.00
#
_symmetry.space_group_name_H-M   'P 1'
#
loop_
_entity.id
_entity.type
_entity.pdbx_description
1 polymer ?
#
loop_
_entity_poly.entity_id
_entity_poly.type
_entity_poly.pdbx_seq_one_letter_code
_entity_poly.pdbx_strand_id
1 'polypeptide(L)'
;MDDSISHLDRLENQGVYKDGDCPNGDKKKNVENYISLYLVIAELDNLPPCWGVNVNFKLFVYDQIKDRYLTVQDADGAVKRFYAMKTEWRFEKLLSLESFKDPANGYLVKDSCVFGMEVFVIRNTGNWESVSLLNPPLMTNPTSRWEIKEFSKLDQESYQSQAFAVGGIEW
;
A
#
# COMPACT_ATOMS: atom_id res chain seq x y z
N MET A 1 -3.43 -13.49 -20.00
CA MET A 1 -4.52 -12.77 -19.32
C MET A 1 -4.20 -12.84 -17.85
N ASP A 2 -4.10 -11.68 -17.22
CA ASP A 2 -3.62 -11.52 -15.85
C ASP A 2 -4.79 -11.73 -14.88
N ASP A 3 -4.85 -12.90 -14.24
CA ASP A 3 -5.88 -13.28 -13.27
C ASP A 3 -5.82 -12.44 -11.97
N SER A 4 -4.81 -11.58 -11.81
CA SER A 4 -4.73 -10.60 -10.73
C SER A 4 -5.84 -9.54 -10.79
N ILE A 5 -6.51 -9.40 -11.94
CA ILE A 5 -7.45 -8.31 -12.22
C ILE A 5 -8.82 -8.54 -11.56
N SER A 6 -9.24 -9.77 -11.26
CA SER A 6 -10.57 -10.02 -10.68
C SER A 6 -10.64 -9.83 -9.15
N HIS A 7 -9.51 -9.73 -8.45
CA HIS A 7 -9.49 -9.65 -6.98
C HIS A 7 -9.34 -8.24 -6.41
N LEU A 8 -9.16 -7.21 -7.24
CA LEU A 8 -8.95 -5.83 -6.77
C LEU A 8 -10.20 -4.93 -6.86
N ASP A 9 -11.31 -5.42 -7.41
CA ASP A 9 -12.59 -4.69 -7.49
C ASP A 9 -13.37 -4.67 -6.15
N ARG A 10 -12.86 -5.33 -5.10
CA ARG A 10 -13.47 -5.34 -3.76
C ARG A 10 -12.50 -4.86 -2.68
N LEU A 11 -12.24 -3.55 -2.67
CA LEU A 11 -11.90 -2.87 -1.42
C LEU A 11 -13.22 -2.65 -0.66
N GLU A 12 -13.58 -3.59 0.21
CA GLU A 12 -14.77 -3.45 1.05
C GLU A 12 -14.58 -2.33 2.07
N ASN A 13 -15.55 -1.42 2.11
CA ASN A 13 -15.73 -0.45 3.18
C ASN A 13 -16.10 -1.18 4.48
N GLN A 14 -15.11 -1.67 5.23
CA GLN A 14 -15.35 -2.05 6.62
C GLN A 14 -15.22 -0.83 7.52
N GLY A 15 -16.34 -0.12 7.63
CA GLY A 15 -16.55 0.97 8.58
C GLY A 15 -18.01 1.06 8.99
N VAL A 16 -18.65 -0.07 9.32
CA VAL A 16 -19.95 -0.06 10.01
C VAL A 16 -19.66 -0.03 11.51
N TYR A 17 -19.70 1.16 12.11
CA TYR A 17 -19.67 1.29 13.56
C TYR A 17 -21.10 1.40 14.08
N LYS A 18 -21.55 0.37 14.78
CA LYS A 18 -22.76 0.41 15.61
C LYS A 18 -22.34 0.61 17.06
N ASP A 19 -22.92 1.64 17.65
CA ASP A 19 -23.08 1.95 19.08
C ASP A 19 -21.94 1.56 20.03
N GLY A 20 -21.15 2.56 20.47
CA GLY A 20 -20.32 2.48 21.67
C GLY A 20 -18.80 2.49 21.49
N ASP A 21 -18.25 2.15 20.31
CA ASP A 21 -16.81 2.14 20.07
C ASP A 21 -16.41 3.15 18.98
N CYS A 22 -16.15 4.40 19.40
CA CYS A 22 -15.23 5.26 18.65
C CYS A 22 -13.82 4.70 18.84
N PRO A 23 -13.01 4.50 17.78
CA PRO A 23 -11.72 3.84 17.91
C PRO A 23 -10.81 4.69 18.80
N ASN A 24 -10.62 4.21 20.02
CA ASN A 24 -9.67 4.78 20.95
C ASN A 24 -8.26 4.60 20.36
N GLY A 25 -7.50 5.69 20.33
CA GLY A 25 -6.21 5.79 19.67
C GLY A 25 -5.24 4.66 20.03
N ASP A 26 -4.40 4.32 19.07
CA ASP A 26 -3.39 3.28 19.14
C ASP A 26 -2.41 3.54 20.32
N LYS A 27 -2.48 2.71 21.37
CA LYS A 27 -1.75 2.90 22.66
C LYS A 27 -0.22 2.82 22.56
N LYS A 28 0.35 2.65 21.35
CA LYS A 28 1.79 2.44 21.14
C LYS A 28 2.57 3.68 20.70
N LYS A 29 1.91 4.82 20.52
CA LYS A 29 2.54 6.14 20.41
C LYS A 29 1.62 7.15 21.10
N ASN A 30 2.17 8.12 21.82
CA ASN A 30 1.45 9.18 22.54
C ASN A 30 0.60 10.07 21.60
N VAL A 31 -0.43 9.52 20.98
CA VAL A 31 -1.42 10.22 20.17
C VAL A 31 -2.76 10.04 20.86
N GLU A 32 -2.81 10.52 22.10
CA GLU A 32 -4.05 10.68 22.83
C GLU A 32 -4.85 11.80 22.16
N ASN A 33 -6.17 11.66 22.11
CA ASN A 33 -7.12 12.69 21.66
C ASN A 33 -7.21 13.00 20.16
N TYR A 34 -6.88 12.05 19.28
CA TYR A 34 -7.14 12.16 17.85
C TYR A 34 -7.89 10.94 17.31
N ILE A 35 -8.69 11.17 16.28
CA ILE A 35 -9.18 10.15 15.36
C ILE A 35 -8.08 9.87 14.36
N SER A 36 -7.77 8.59 14.18
CA SER A 36 -6.92 8.07 13.14
C SER A 36 -7.74 7.24 12.17
N LEU A 37 -7.39 7.27 10.89
CA LEU A 37 -7.94 6.37 9.88
C LEU A 37 -6.79 5.66 9.17
N TYR A 38 -7.05 4.42 8.75
CA TYR A 38 -6.10 3.56 8.08
C TYR A 38 -6.71 2.93 6.84
N LEU A 39 -5.85 2.66 5.86
CA LEU A 39 -6.13 1.92 4.65
C LEU A 39 -5.31 0.64 4.68
N VAL A 40 -5.98 -0.50 4.56
CA VAL A 40 -5.39 -1.84 4.62
C VAL A 40 -5.80 -2.61 3.36
N ILE A 41 -4.89 -3.46 2.88
CA ILE A 41 -5.19 -4.42 1.81
C ILE A 41 -5.95 -5.60 2.40
N ALA A 42 -7.13 -5.88 1.85
CA ALA A 42 -7.92 -7.07 2.17
C ALA A 42 -7.41 -8.30 1.39
N GLU A 43 -7.83 -9.50 1.83
CA GLU A 43 -7.61 -10.76 1.11
C GLU A 43 -6.14 -11.06 0.76
N LEU A 44 -5.22 -10.86 1.72
CA LEU A 44 -3.78 -11.08 1.52
C LEU A 44 -3.45 -12.49 1.00
N ASP A 45 -4.24 -13.50 1.38
CA ASP A 45 -4.05 -14.91 0.99
C ASP A 45 -4.30 -15.17 -0.50
N ASN A 46 -5.04 -14.28 -1.17
CA ASN A 46 -5.34 -14.37 -2.60
C ASN A 46 -4.29 -13.67 -3.48
N LEU A 47 -3.30 -13.02 -2.89
CA LEU A 47 -2.31 -12.23 -3.61
C LEU A 47 -1.09 -13.07 -4.02
N PRO A 48 -0.51 -12.84 -5.21
CA PRO A 48 0.65 -13.59 -5.66
C PRO A 48 1.89 -13.34 -4.77
N PRO A 49 2.81 -14.32 -4.64
CA PRO A 49 4.11 -14.10 -4.03
C PRO A 49 4.81 -12.99 -4.81
N CYS A 50 5.18 -11.88 -4.16
CA CYS A 50 5.72 -10.65 -4.77
C CYS A 50 4.71 -9.64 -5.32
N TRP A 51 3.45 -9.67 -4.87
CA TRP A 51 2.51 -8.58 -5.16
C TRP A 51 3.01 -7.22 -4.65
N GLY A 52 2.64 -6.17 -5.38
CA GLY A 52 2.85 -4.80 -4.96
C GLY A 52 1.89 -3.87 -5.69
N VAL A 53 1.28 -2.96 -4.96
CA VAL A 53 0.31 -2.00 -5.51
C VAL A 53 0.70 -0.60 -5.07
N ASN A 54 0.81 0.30 -6.03
CA ASN A 54 1.01 1.73 -5.77
C ASN A 54 -0.36 2.41 -5.80
N VAL A 55 -0.65 3.24 -4.80
CA VAL A 55 -1.89 4.02 -4.76
C VAL A 55 -1.61 5.46 -4.38
N ASN A 56 -2.47 6.36 -4.84
CA ASN A 56 -2.72 7.63 -4.17
C ASN A 56 -4.09 7.50 -3.49
N PHE A 57 -4.27 8.02 -2.29
CA PHE A 57 -5.58 8.01 -1.67
C PHE A 57 -5.85 9.28 -0.85
N LYS A 58 -7.13 9.61 -0.77
CA LYS A 58 -7.66 10.70 0.05
C LYS A 58 -8.69 10.13 1.02
N LEU A 59 -8.71 10.67 2.23
CA LEU A 59 -9.70 10.35 3.25
C LEU A 59 -10.60 11.56 3.48
N PHE A 60 -11.86 11.29 3.82
CA PHE A 60 -12.87 12.32 4.00
C PHE A 60 -13.59 12.14 5.33
N VAL A 61 -13.88 13.26 6.01
CA VAL A 61 -14.82 13.33 7.12
C VAL A 61 -15.93 14.28 6.73
N TYR A 62 -17.19 13.83 6.79
CA TYR A 62 -18.33 14.62 6.37
C TYR A 62 -18.80 15.57 7.49
N ASP A 63 -18.83 16.87 7.21
CA ASP A 63 -19.52 17.88 8.01
C ASP A 63 -21.00 17.85 7.61
N GLN A 64 -21.81 17.21 8.46
CA GLN A 64 -23.24 16.98 8.23
C GLN A 64 -24.09 18.25 8.36
N ILE A 65 -23.54 19.34 8.90
CA ILE A 65 -24.25 20.62 9.06
C ILE A 65 -24.01 21.51 7.85
N LYS A 66 -22.76 21.56 7.37
CA LYS A 66 -22.36 22.43 6.25
C LYS A 66 -22.39 21.73 4.89
N ASP A 67 -22.77 20.45 4.84
CA ASP A 67 -22.86 19.64 3.63
C ASP A 67 -21.55 19.68 2.81
N ARG A 68 -20.44 19.36 3.49
CA ARG A 68 -19.09 19.39 2.88
C ARG A 68 -18.18 18.38 3.53
N TYR A 69 -17.04 18.12 2.89
CA TYR A 69 -16.03 17.20 3.42
C TYR A 69 -14.78 17.93 3.88
N LEU A 70 -14.28 17.55 5.06
CA LEU A 70 -12.86 17.68 5.39
C LEU A 70 -12.12 16.62 4.56
N THR A 71 -11.21 17.06 3.69
CA THR A 71 -10.38 16.16 2.86
C THR A 71 -8.97 16.11 3.43
N VAL A 72 -8.45 14.89 3.60
CA VAL A 72 -7.10 14.64 4.11
C VAL A 72 -6.35 13.78 3.09
N GLN A 73 -5.20 14.29 2.65
CA GLN A 73 -4.28 13.63 1.73
C GLN A 73 -2.85 14.08 2.06
N ASP A 74 -1.84 13.33 1.63
CA ASP A 74 -0.47 13.80 1.75
C ASP A 74 -0.24 15.07 0.92
N ALA A 75 0.52 16.02 1.48
CA ALA A 75 0.72 17.37 0.94
C ALA A 75 1.18 17.38 -0.54
N ASP A 76 1.98 16.38 -0.94
CA ASP A 76 2.55 16.29 -2.30
C ASP A 76 1.86 15.25 -3.19
N GLY A 77 0.72 14.70 -2.76
CA GLY A 77 0.09 13.57 -3.46
C GLY A 77 0.98 12.32 -3.46
N ALA A 78 1.73 12.12 -2.38
CA ALA A 78 2.70 11.05 -2.25
C ALA A 78 2.08 9.68 -2.55
N VAL A 79 2.76 8.92 -3.42
CA VAL A 79 2.36 7.56 -3.76
C VAL A 79 2.69 6.63 -2.59
N LYS A 80 1.70 5.84 -2.19
CA LYS A 80 1.83 4.81 -1.16
C LYS A 80 1.94 3.45 -1.80
N ARG A 81 3.01 2.73 -1.48
CA ARG A 81 3.21 1.36 -1.94
C ARG A 81 2.74 0.39 -0.88
N PHE A 82 1.82 -0.49 -1.26
CA PHE A 82 1.47 -1.69 -0.53
C PHE A 82 2.26 -2.88 -1.09
N TYR A 83 2.72 -3.75 -0.20
CA TYR A 83 3.39 -5.01 -0.51
C TYR A 83 3.39 -5.92 0.72
N ALA A 84 3.92 -7.14 0.59
CA ALA A 84 3.87 -8.16 1.65
C ALA A 84 4.32 -7.69 3.06
N MET A 85 5.29 -6.77 3.17
CA MET A 85 5.74 -6.24 4.47
C MET A 85 5.13 -4.88 4.85
N LYS A 86 4.33 -4.27 3.96
CA LYS A 86 3.65 -2.98 4.19
C LYS A 86 2.23 -3.06 3.66
N THR A 87 1.34 -3.61 4.48
CA THR A 87 -0.07 -3.86 4.13
C THR A 87 -1.02 -2.76 4.64
N GLU A 88 -0.50 -1.77 5.37
CA GLU A 88 -1.26 -0.67 5.97
C GLU A 88 -0.59 0.70 5.76
N TRP A 89 -1.40 1.70 5.43
CA TRP A 89 -1.07 3.12 5.53
C TRP A 89 -2.08 3.84 6.40
N ARG A 90 -1.65 4.84 7.19
CA ARG A 90 -2.51 5.51 8.16
C ARG A 90 -2.24 7.00 8.27
N PHE A 91 -3.27 7.75 8.66
CA PHE A 91 -3.17 9.11 9.13
C PHE A 91 -3.35 9.11 10.65
N GLU A 92 -2.24 9.17 11.39
CA GLU A 92 -2.24 9.05 12.86
C GLU A 92 -3.02 10.17 13.55
N LYS A 93 -3.01 11.39 13.00
CA LYS A 93 -3.67 12.57 13.57
C LYS A 93 -4.59 13.22 12.53
N LEU A 94 -5.65 12.53 12.16
CA LEU A 94 -6.55 12.97 11.10
C LEU A 94 -7.48 14.11 11.57
N LEU A 95 -8.10 13.94 12.74
CA LEU A 95 -9.00 14.94 13.33
C LEU A 95 -8.91 14.86 14.85
N SER A 96 -8.80 15.99 15.54
CA SER A 96 -8.78 15.97 17.02
C SER A 96 -10.13 15.54 17.57
N LEU A 97 -10.15 14.85 18.71
CA LEU A 97 -11.39 14.49 19.39
C LEU A 97 -12.19 15.73 19.82
N GLU A 98 -11.50 16.82 20.15
CA GLU A 98 -12.13 18.11 20.47
C GLU A 98 -12.92 18.63 19.26
N SER A 99 -12.29 18.76 18.10
CA SER A 99 -12.96 19.24 16.88
C SER A 99 -14.03 18.26 16.39
N PHE A 100 -13.84 16.95 16.57
CA PHE A 100 -14.83 15.94 16.22
C PHE A 100 -16.10 16.02 17.07
N LYS A 101 -15.94 16.23 18.39
CA LYS A 101 -17.05 16.28 19.34
C LYS A 101 -17.73 17.65 19.44
N ASP A 102 -17.08 18.71 18.95
CA ASP A 102 -17.66 20.04 18.88
C ASP A 102 -18.88 20.04 17.93
N PRO A 103 -20.11 20.26 18.44
CA PRO A 103 -21.31 20.25 17.62
C PRO A 103 -21.30 21.31 16.50
N ALA A 104 -20.51 22.39 16.61
CA ALA A 104 -20.41 23.42 15.59
C ALA A 104 -19.66 22.95 14.32
N ASN A 105 -18.87 21.88 14.43
CA ASN A 105 -18.10 21.33 13.31
C ASN A 105 -18.88 20.27 12.50
N GLY A 106 -20.00 19.77 13.00
CA GLY A 106 -20.91 18.89 12.24
C GLY A 106 -20.38 17.48 11.92
N TYR A 107 -19.22 17.09 12.44
CA TYR A 107 -18.65 15.75 12.18
C TYR A 107 -19.38 14.63 12.94
N LEU A 108 -19.93 14.94 14.12
CA LEU A 108 -20.74 14.03 14.94
C LEU A 108 -22.14 14.62 15.17
N VAL A 109 -23.15 14.01 14.56
CA VAL A 109 -24.57 14.44 14.67
C VAL A 109 -25.41 13.23 15.04
N LYS A 110 -26.14 13.30 16.17
CA LYS A 110 -26.97 12.19 16.70
C LYS A 110 -26.17 10.88 16.81
N ASP A 111 -24.97 10.97 17.38
CA ASP A 111 -24.03 9.85 17.54
C ASP A 111 -23.63 9.16 16.22
N SER A 112 -23.85 9.82 15.08
CA SER A 112 -23.50 9.36 13.75
C SER A 112 -22.41 10.27 13.15
N CYS A 113 -21.44 9.64 12.50
CA CYS A 113 -20.41 10.29 11.70
C CYS A 113 -20.26 9.54 10.37
N VAL A 114 -19.83 10.25 9.33
CA VAL A 114 -19.66 9.66 7.99
C VAL A 114 -18.24 9.91 7.51
N PHE A 115 -17.57 8.83 7.14
CA PHE A 115 -16.24 8.85 6.55
C PHE A 115 -16.32 8.43 5.08
N GLY A 116 -15.40 8.94 4.28
CA GLY A 116 -15.23 8.55 2.90
C GLY A 116 -13.77 8.32 2.56
N MET A 117 -13.53 7.69 1.42
CA MET A 117 -12.19 7.52 0.86
C MET A 117 -12.24 7.50 -0.66
N GLU A 118 -11.21 8.07 -1.28
CA GLU A 118 -10.95 7.97 -2.72
C GLU A 118 -9.60 7.26 -2.88
N VAL A 119 -9.55 6.16 -3.62
CA VAL A 119 -8.33 5.40 -3.90
C VAL A 119 -8.07 5.39 -5.40
N PHE A 120 -6.90 5.87 -5.80
CA PHE A 120 -6.41 5.83 -7.16
C PHE A 120 -5.27 4.82 -7.27
N VAL A 121 -5.52 3.70 -7.94
CA VAL A 121 -4.51 2.65 -8.17
C VAL A 121 -3.62 3.04 -9.34
N ILE A 122 -2.31 3.13 -9.09
CA ILE A 122 -1.29 3.45 -10.08
C ILE A 122 -0.73 2.14 -10.62
N ARG A 123 -1.00 1.88 -11.90
CA ARG A 123 -0.46 0.71 -12.61
C ARG A 123 0.94 1.02 -13.11
N ASN A 124 1.92 0.23 -12.69
CA ASN A 124 3.24 0.27 -13.31
C ASN A 124 3.16 -0.42 -14.67
N THR A 125 3.28 0.33 -15.76
CA THR A 125 3.41 -0.21 -17.13
C THR A 125 4.84 -0.66 -17.46
N GLY A 126 5.61 -1.08 -16.45
CA GLY A 126 6.95 -1.61 -16.66
C GLY A 126 6.84 -3.04 -17.18
N ASN A 127 7.38 -3.30 -18.36
CA ASN A 127 7.56 -4.67 -18.86
C ASN A 127 8.60 -5.35 -17.95
N TRP A 128 8.13 -6.20 -17.04
CA TRP A 128 9.00 -7.10 -16.30
C TRP A 128 9.08 -8.40 -17.10
N GLU A 129 10.28 -8.74 -17.54
CA GLU A 129 10.55 -10.04 -18.14
C GLU A 129 10.93 -11.01 -17.02
N SER A 130 10.17 -12.10 -16.89
CA SER A 130 10.51 -13.23 -16.03
C SER A 130 10.96 -14.37 -16.91
N VAL A 131 12.18 -14.85 -16.71
CA VAL A 131 12.68 -16.04 -17.41
C VAL A 131 12.58 -17.22 -16.46
N SER A 132 11.83 -18.25 -16.88
CA SER A 132 11.72 -19.52 -16.17
C SER A 132 12.27 -20.65 -17.04
N LEU A 133 13.08 -21.53 -16.44
CA LEU A 133 13.59 -22.72 -17.11
C LEU A 133 12.51 -23.80 -17.05
N LEU A 134 11.81 -24.01 -18.17
CA LEU A 134 10.71 -24.99 -18.28
C LEU A 134 11.15 -26.44 -18.06
N ASN A 135 12.45 -26.72 -18.19
CA ASN A 135 13.07 -28.00 -17.85
C ASN A 135 14.46 -27.74 -17.26
N PRO A 136 14.63 -27.70 -15.93
CA PRO A 136 15.98 -27.64 -15.38
C PRO A 136 16.70 -28.92 -15.84
N PRO A 137 17.80 -28.83 -16.60
CA PRO A 137 18.55 -30.03 -16.96
C PRO A 137 18.95 -30.76 -15.68
N LEU A 138 19.13 -32.09 -15.76
CA LEU A 138 19.81 -32.88 -14.74
C LEU A 138 21.30 -32.45 -14.65
N MET A 139 21.55 -31.18 -14.35
CA MET A 139 22.87 -30.59 -14.25
C MET A 139 23.34 -30.75 -12.80
N THR A 140 24.43 -31.48 -12.65
CA THR A 140 25.29 -31.38 -11.47
C THR A 140 25.90 -29.97 -11.43
N ASN A 141 25.26 -29.06 -10.67
CA ASN A 141 25.71 -27.71 -10.32
C ASN A 141 25.97 -26.70 -11.47
N PRO A 142 24.93 -26.08 -12.05
CA PRO A 142 25.05 -25.01 -13.06
C PRO A 142 25.36 -23.63 -12.45
N THR A 143 26.21 -23.56 -11.43
CA THR A 143 26.42 -22.32 -10.67
C THR A 143 27.50 -21.45 -11.32
N SER A 144 27.09 -20.40 -12.04
CA SER A 144 27.99 -19.32 -12.45
C SER A 144 28.13 -18.32 -11.31
N ARG A 145 29.36 -18.04 -10.88
CA ARG A 145 29.66 -17.05 -9.83
C ARG A 145 30.28 -15.81 -10.48
N TRP A 146 29.60 -14.68 -10.36
CA TRP A 146 30.15 -13.38 -10.68
C TRP A 146 30.44 -12.62 -9.38
N GLU A 147 31.67 -12.17 -9.20
CA GLU A 147 32.12 -11.47 -8.00
C GLU A 147 32.38 -10.00 -8.34
N ILE A 148 31.64 -9.10 -7.70
CA ILE A 148 31.86 -7.65 -7.81
C ILE A 148 32.75 -7.21 -6.65
N LYS A 149 33.99 -6.84 -6.97
CA LYS A 149 34.94 -6.34 -5.98
C LYS A 149 34.83 -4.83 -5.82
N GLU A 150 35.12 -4.35 -4.62
CA GLU A 150 35.18 -2.91 -4.31
C GLU A 150 33.93 -2.12 -4.75
N PHE A 151 32.74 -2.67 -4.50
CA PHE A 151 31.44 -2.11 -4.95
C PHE A 151 31.28 -0.59 -4.67
N SER A 152 31.85 -0.09 -3.57
CA SER A 152 31.81 1.34 -3.20
C SER A 152 32.61 2.28 -4.11
N LYS A 153 33.46 1.75 -5.01
CA LYS A 153 34.28 2.53 -5.94
C LYS A 153 33.76 2.50 -7.38
N LEU A 154 32.64 1.83 -7.62
CA LEU A 154 32.02 1.73 -8.95
C LEU A 154 31.37 3.07 -9.32
N ASP A 155 31.63 3.54 -10.54
CA ASP A 155 31.18 4.85 -11.06
C ASP A 155 30.31 4.76 -12.33
N GLN A 156 30.29 3.61 -13.01
CA GLN A 156 29.44 3.36 -14.18
C GLN A 156 27.97 3.07 -13.81
N GLU A 157 27.07 3.44 -14.73
CA GLU A 157 25.63 3.20 -14.60
C GLU A 157 25.24 1.72 -14.72
N SER A 158 26.07 0.89 -15.37
CA SER A 158 25.83 -0.56 -15.47
C SER A 158 27.12 -1.36 -15.58
N TYR A 159 27.10 -2.59 -15.05
CA TYR A 159 28.19 -3.57 -15.13
C TYR A 159 27.61 -4.90 -15.59
N GLN A 160 28.29 -5.57 -16.52
CA GLN A 160 27.84 -6.82 -17.11
C GLN A 160 28.76 -7.97 -16.67
N SER A 161 28.19 -9.16 -16.43
CA SER A 161 29.00 -10.37 -16.28
C SER A 161 29.58 -10.81 -17.63
N GLN A 162 30.53 -11.74 -17.57
CA GLN A 162 30.88 -12.51 -18.75
C GLN A 162 29.68 -13.39 -19.15
N ALA A 163 29.46 -13.53 -20.46
CA ALA A 163 28.39 -14.38 -20.98
C ALA A 163 28.63 -15.85 -20.62
N PHE A 164 27.57 -16.59 -20.27
CA PHE A 164 27.67 -18.01 -19.92
C PHE A 164 26.43 -18.81 -20.34
N ALA A 165 26.61 -20.06 -20.73
CA ALA A 165 25.52 -20.91 -21.21
C ALA A 165 24.95 -21.80 -20.09
N VAL A 166 23.64 -21.74 -19.86
CA VAL A 166 22.90 -22.63 -18.93
C VAL A 166 21.60 -23.09 -19.58
N GLY A 167 21.37 -24.40 -19.58
CA GLY A 167 20.13 -24.98 -20.10
C GLY A 167 19.90 -24.73 -21.61
N GLY A 168 20.97 -24.51 -22.38
CA GLY A 168 20.90 -24.19 -23.82
C GLY A 168 20.60 -22.72 -24.13
N ILE A 169 20.60 -21.84 -23.11
CA ILE A 169 20.42 -20.39 -23.24
C ILE A 169 21.76 -19.72 -22.87
N GLU A 170 22.19 -18.72 -23.66
CA GLU A 170 23.29 -17.82 -23.29
C GLU A 170 22.75 -16.66 -22.43
N TRP A 171 23.40 -16.45 -21.28
CA TRP A 171 23.09 -15.44 -20.27
C TRP A 171 24.20 -14.41 -20.18
#